data_AF-A0A7W0LLS1-F1
#
_entry.id   AF-A0A7W0LLS1-F1
#
_cell.length_a   1.000
_cell.length_b   1.000
_cell.length_c   1.000
_cell.angle_alpha   90.00
_cell.angle_beta   90.00
_cell.angle_gamma   90.00
#
_symmetry.space_group_name_H-M   'P 1'
#
loop_
_entity.id
_entity.type
_entity.pdbx_description
1 polymer ?
#
loop_
_entity_poly.entity_id
_entity_poly.type
_entity_poly.pdbx_seq_one_letter_code
_entity_poly.pdbx_strand_id
1 'polypeptide(L)'
;MKTTVLGAALALTALSPASALAGESLVGISDRSDLVTFSSDTPSRVAKKPIVGLQPVESIVGIDVRPADGLLYGLGSTSRLYTIDRATGRATLLGAGP
;
A
#
# COMPACT_ATOMS: atom_id res chain seq x y z
N MET A 1 -10.99 65.23 -20.04
CA MET A 1 -11.72 65.14 -18.75
C MET A 1 -11.89 63.64 -18.49
N LYS A 2 -11.37 62.97 -17.44
CA LYS A 2 -11.29 63.29 -15.99
C LYS A 2 -12.71 63.32 -15.39
N THR A 3 -13.18 62.44 -14.48
CA THR A 3 -12.63 61.30 -13.68
C THR A 3 -13.77 60.26 -13.43
N THR A 4 -13.74 59.14 -12.67
CA THR A 4 -12.90 58.59 -11.57
C THR A 4 -12.88 57.04 -11.56
N VAL A 5 -12.33 56.38 -10.53
CA VAL A 5 -12.32 54.92 -10.29
C VAL A 5 -13.22 54.50 -9.12
N LEU A 6 -13.88 53.33 -9.23
CA LEU A 6 -14.50 52.52 -8.16
C LEU A 6 -14.65 51.07 -8.71
N GLY A 7 -14.60 49.96 -7.96
CA GLY A 7 -14.30 49.68 -6.55
C GLY A 7 -14.04 48.17 -6.37
N ALA A 8 -13.49 47.75 -5.23
CA ALA A 8 -12.91 46.39 -5.06
C ALA A 8 -13.92 45.22 -5.03
N ALA A 9 -13.44 44.03 -5.40
CA ALA A 9 -14.03 42.74 -5.05
C ALA A 9 -12.93 41.77 -4.58
N LEU A 10 -12.92 41.43 -3.29
CA LEU A 10 -12.10 40.35 -2.71
C LEU A 10 -12.91 39.05 -2.69
N ALA A 11 -12.27 37.93 -3.04
CA ALA A 11 -12.39 36.67 -2.30
C ALA A 11 -11.31 35.67 -2.75
N LEU A 12 -10.47 35.21 -1.83
CA LEU A 12 -9.75 33.95 -1.98
C LEU A 12 -10.69 32.81 -1.61
N THR A 13 -10.69 31.72 -2.38
CA THR A 13 -10.59 30.34 -1.83
C THR A 13 -10.48 29.34 -2.97
N ALA A 14 -9.27 28.84 -3.22
CA ALA A 14 -9.13 27.56 -3.90
C ALA A 14 -9.54 26.47 -2.88
N LEU A 15 -10.80 26.03 -2.93
CA LEU A 15 -11.27 24.92 -2.12
C LEU A 15 -10.74 23.61 -2.70
N SER A 16 -9.44 23.36 -2.51
CA SER A 16 -8.89 22.02 -2.61
C SER A 16 -9.72 21.10 -1.71
N PRO A 17 -10.29 20.00 -2.22
CA PRO A 17 -10.85 19.01 -1.32
C PRO A 17 -9.72 18.54 -0.41
N ALA A 18 -9.92 18.65 0.90
CA ALA A 18 -9.00 18.01 1.83
C ALA A 18 -8.96 16.53 1.45
N SER A 19 -7.77 16.03 1.09
CA SER A 19 -7.58 14.58 0.97
C SER A 19 -8.00 13.99 2.30
N ALA A 20 -9.06 13.20 2.29
CA ALA A 20 -9.60 12.67 3.52
C ALA A 20 -8.50 11.90 4.26
N LEU A 21 -8.54 11.94 5.59
CA LEU A 21 -7.88 10.95 6.42
C LEU A 21 -8.66 9.63 6.25
N ALA A 22 -8.52 9.03 5.07
CA ALA A 22 -9.02 7.73 4.71
C ALA A 22 -7.92 6.73 5.05
N GLY A 23 -8.20 5.86 6.02
CA GLY A 23 -7.20 5.09 6.72
C GLY A 23 -6.29 4.27 5.81
N GLU A 24 -4.98 4.45 6.03
CA GLU A 24 -3.94 3.88 5.19
C GLU A 24 -4.09 2.35 5.10
N SER A 25 -3.92 1.81 3.88
CA SER A 25 -4.05 0.37 3.63
C SER A 25 -2.79 -0.37 4.05
N LEU A 26 -2.74 -0.66 5.35
CA LEU A 26 -1.69 -1.43 6.01
C LEU A 26 -1.73 -2.89 5.54
N VAL A 27 -0.54 -3.47 5.37
CA VAL A 27 -0.33 -4.83 4.89
C VAL A 27 0.62 -5.59 5.82
N GLY A 28 0.37 -6.88 6.03
CA GLY A 28 1.12 -7.73 6.95
C GLY A 28 1.08 -9.19 6.54
N ILE A 29 1.77 -10.05 7.31
CA ILE A 29 1.79 -11.50 7.15
C ILE A 29 1.26 -12.18 8.41
N SER A 30 0.59 -13.33 8.27
CA SER A 30 0.11 -14.15 9.39
C SER A 30 1.07 -15.28 9.75
N ASP A 31 0.84 -15.86 10.94
CA ASP A 31 1.42 -17.13 11.40
C ASP A 31 1.22 -18.32 10.43
N ARG A 32 0.23 -18.24 9.54
CA ARG A 32 -0.11 -19.27 8.54
C ARG A 32 0.38 -18.93 7.12
N SER A 33 1.22 -17.90 6.97
CA SER A 33 1.57 -17.33 5.64
C SER A 33 0.35 -16.82 4.86
N ASP A 34 -0.65 -16.25 5.53
CA ASP A 34 -1.65 -15.40 4.88
C ASP A 34 -1.05 -14.00 4.66
N LEU A 35 -1.35 -13.40 3.51
CA LEU A 35 -1.33 -11.96 3.35
C LEU A 35 -2.51 -11.35 4.10
N VAL A 36 -2.22 -10.38 4.96
CA VAL A 36 -3.17 -9.66 5.81
C VAL A 36 -3.26 -8.22 5.32
N THR A 37 -4.46 -7.64 5.23
CA THR A 37 -4.64 -6.24 4.83
C THR A 37 -5.82 -5.61 5.58
N PHE A 38 -5.64 -4.40 6.09
CA PHE A 38 -6.64 -3.64 6.85
C PHE A 38 -6.40 -2.13 6.65
N SER A 39 -7.35 -1.30 7.09
CA SER A 39 -7.20 0.17 7.12
C SER A 39 -6.94 0.64 8.54
N SER A 40 -6.11 1.68 8.72
CA SER A 40 -5.80 2.25 10.04
C SER A 40 -7.03 2.63 10.87
N ASP A 41 -8.11 3.08 10.21
CA ASP A 41 -9.35 3.53 10.86
C ASP A 41 -10.24 2.37 11.33
N THR A 42 -10.05 1.18 10.72
CA THR A 42 -10.87 -0.01 10.98
C THR A 42 -9.98 -1.26 11.12
N PRO A 43 -9.06 -1.30 12.10
CA PRO A 43 -8.09 -2.39 12.25
C PRO A 43 -8.74 -3.74 12.61
N SER A 44 -9.99 -3.73 13.08
CA SER A 44 -10.82 -4.93 13.26
C SER A 44 -11.35 -5.53 11.95
N ARG A 45 -11.40 -4.75 10.86
CA ARG A 45 -11.91 -5.19 9.54
C ARG A 45 -10.79 -5.74 8.67
N VAL A 46 -10.27 -6.90 9.07
CA VAL A 46 -9.13 -7.56 8.44
C VAL A 46 -9.55 -8.40 7.23
N ALA A 47 -8.98 -8.11 6.06
CA ALA A 47 -8.96 -9.03 4.92
C ALA A 47 -7.76 -9.99 5.04
N LYS A 48 -7.97 -11.26 4.69
CA LYS A 48 -6.92 -12.30 4.65
C LYS A 48 -6.96 -13.04 3.30
N LYS A 49 -5.80 -13.39 2.77
CA LYS A 49 -5.61 -14.18 1.54
C LYS A 49 -4.42 -15.13 1.74
N PRO A 50 -4.51 -16.44 1.45
CA PRO A 50 -3.34 -17.31 1.52
C PRO A 50 -2.29 -16.87 0.49
N ILE A 51 -1.00 -16.90 0.86
CA ILE A 51 0.09 -16.66 -0.10
C ILE A 51 0.33 -17.95 -0.89
N VAL A 52 0.31 -17.86 -2.22
CA VAL A 52 0.44 -19.02 -3.13
C VAL A 52 1.51 -18.78 -4.20
N GLY A 53 2.25 -19.82 -4.59
CA GLY A 53 3.38 -19.72 -5.54
C GLY A 53 4.77 -19.67 -4.88
N LEU A 54 4.85 -19.86 -3.57
CA LEU A 54 6.11 -20.16 -2.85
C LEU A 54 6.64 -21.55 -3.23
N GLN A 55 7.90 -21.82 -2.91
CA GLN A 55 8.47 -23.17 -3.05
C GLN A 55 7.90 -24.14 -1.98
N PRO A 56 8.01 -25.46 -2.19
CA PRO A 56 7.67 -26.43 -1.15
C PRO A 56 8.45 -26.19 0.14
N VAL A 57 7.76 -26.26 1.28
CA VAL A 57 8.33 -26.07 2.64
C VAL A 57 8.92 -24.65 2.87
N GLU A 58 8.44 -23.65 2.13
CA GLU A 58 8.85 -22.26 2.27
C GLU A 58 7.72 -21.36 2.82
N SER A 59 8.10 -20.37 3.63
CA SER A 59 7.19 -19.34 4.18
C SER A 59 7.81 -17.94 4.01
N ILE A 60 6.98 -16.91 3.98
CA ILE A 60 7.45 -15.51 3.97
C ILE A 60 7.81 -15.10 5.41
N VAL A 61 9.04 -14.61 5.60
CA VAL A 61 9.58 -14.17 6.91
C VAL A 61 9.60 -12.65 7.08
N GLY A 62 9.46 -11.90 5.98
CA GLY A 62 9.40 -10.43 5.99
C GLY A 62 8.87 -9.87 4.68
N ILE A 63 8.35 -8.64 4.72
CA ILE A 63 7.79 -7.94 3.56
C ILE A 63 8.26 -6.47 3.50
N ASP A 64 8.29 -5.91 2.30
CA ASP A 64 8.62 -4.51 1.99
C ASP A 64 7.64 -3.98 0.93
N VAL A 65 7.15 -2.74 1.06
CA VAL A 65 6.34 -2.08 0.02
C VAL A 65 7.19 -0.98 -0.59
N ARG A 66 7.77 -1.26 -1.76
CA ARG A 66 8.81 -0.42 -2.34
C ARG A 66 8.23 0.86 -2.94
N PRO A 67 8.61 2.07 -2.47
CA PRO A 67 7.99 3.31 -2.96
C PRO A 67 8.25 3.63 -4.44
N ALA A 68 9.28 3.04 -5.06
CA ALA A 68 9.61 3.26 -6.47
C ALA A 68 8.57 2.64 -7.43
N ASP A 69 8.05 1.45 -7.10
CA ASP A 69 7.19 0.65 -7.97
C ASP A 69 5.78 0.41 -7.38
N GLY A 70 5.59 0.72 -6.09
CA GLY A 70 4.37 0.42 -5.34
C GLY A 70 4.14 -1.07 -5.04
N LEU A 71 5.04 -1.94 -5.51
CA LEU A 71 4.94 -3.39 -5.37
C LEU A 71 5.28 -3.85 -3.94
N LEU A 72 4.56 -4.89 -3.52
CA LEU A 72 4.86 -5.64 -2.30
C LEU A 72 5.90 -6.72 -2.63
N TYR A 73 7.05 -6.64 -1.97
CA TYR A 73 8.10 -7.65 -1.98
C TYR A 73 7.99 -8.52 -0.72
N GLY A 74 8.34 -9.80 -0.85
CA GLY A 74 8.44 -10.75 0.25
C GLY A 74 9.79 -11.48 0.25
N LEU A 75 10.37 -11.63 1.43
CA LEU A 75 11.54 -12.48 1.68
C LEU A 75 11.06 -13.85 2.19
N GLY A 76 11.42 -14.91 1.49
CA GLY A 76 11.16 -16.30 1.87
C GLY A 76 12.21 -16.83 2.85
N SER A 77 11.84 -17.85 3.63
CA SER A 77 12.71 -18.53 4.60
C SER A 77 13.95 -19.21 4.00
N THR A 78 13.99 -19.38 2.67
CA THR A 78 15.15 -19.90 1.91
C THR A 78 16.03 -18.80 1.30
N SER A 79 15.96 -17.57 1.84
CA SER A 79 16.61 -16.36 1.30
C SER A 79 16.15 -15.96 -0.12
N ARG A 80 14.99 -16.42 -0.57
CA ARG A 80 14.42 -16.05 -1.89
C ARG A 80 13.60 -14.76 -1.83
N LEU A 81 13.65 -13.98 -2.90
CA LEU A 81 12.85 -12.77 -3.08
C LEU A 81 11.67 -13.04 -4.01
N TYR A 82 10.49 -12.56 -3.61
CA TYR A 82 9.24 -12.63 -4.37
C TYR A 82 8.63 -11.25 -4.53
N THR A 83 7.90 -11.03 -5.61
CA THR A 83 6.82 -10.03 -5.66
C THR A 83 5.50 -10.70 -5.32
N ILE A 84 4.66 -10.06 -4.50
CA ILE A 84 3.39 -10.62 -4.01
C ILE A 84 2.24 -9.72 -4.43
N ASP A 85 1.32 -10.24 -5.22
CA ASP A 85 0.14 -9.51 -5.66
C ASP A 85 -0.85 -9.31 -4.50
N ARG A 86 -1.11 -8.05 -4.12
CA ARG A 86 -1.98 -7.68 -2.99
C ARG A 86 -3.46 -8.07 -3.19
N ALA A 87 -3.91 -8.20 -4.44
CA ALA A 87 -5.31 -8.50 -4.76
C ALA A 87 -5.64 -10.00 -4.75
N THR A 88 -4.64 -10.86 -5.01
CA THR A 88 -4.81 -12.31 -5.22
C THR A 88 -4.00 -13.18 -4.26
N GLY A 89 -2.96 -12.65 -3.61
CA GLY A 89 -2.03 -13.44 -2.78
C GLY A 89 -0.99 -14.23 -3.58
N ARG A 90 -0.89 -14.02 -4.89
CA ARG A 90 0.08 -14.73 -5.74
C ARG A 90 1.48 -14.17 -5.57
N ALA A 91 2.38 -15.00 -5.06
CA ALA A 91 3.81 -14.77 -5.05
C ALA A 91 4.43 -15.20 -6.39
N THR A 92 5.35 -14.38 -6.93
CA THR A 92 6.15 -14.67 -8.12
C THR A 92 7.63 -14.56 -7.74
N LEU A 93 8.40 -15.61 -7.98
CA LEU A 93 9.83 -15.65 -7.66
C LEU A 93 10.60 -14.65 -8.52
N LEU A 94 11.32 -13.72 -7.87
CA LEU A 94 12.19 -12.74 -8.52
C LEU A 94 13.64 -13.24 -8.57
N GLY A 95 14.07 -14.00 -7.56
CA GLY A 95 15.40 -14.62 -7.52
C GLY A 95 15.73 -15.23 -6.15
N ALA A 96 16.89 -15.87 -6.05
CA ALA A 96 17.53 -16.08 -4.77
C ALA A 96 18.28 -14.79 -4.37
N GLY A 97 18.32 -14.49 -3.07
CA GLY A 97 19.32 -13.58 -2.51
C GLY A 97 20.73 -14.19 -2.56
N PRO A 98 21.76 -13.38 -2.28
CA PRO A 98 23.15 -13.83 -2.21
C PRO A 98 23.42 -14.76 -1.01
#